data_AF-A0A7C3V0R5-F1
#
_entry.id   AF-A0A7C3V0R5-F1
#
_cell.length_a   1.000
_cell.length_b   1.000
_cell.length_c   1.000
_cell.angle_alpha   90.00
_cell.angle_beta   90.00
_cell.angle_gamma   90.00
#
_symmetry.space_group_name_H-M   'P 1'
#
loop_
_entity.id
_entity.type
_entity.pdbx_description
1 polymer ?
#
loop_
_entity_poly.entity_id
_entity_poly.type
_entity_poly.pdbx_seq_one_letter_code
_entity_poly.pdbx_strand_id
1 'polypeptide(L)' 'LKGNPVTTKRLRQAGCFVYELPGEEIAFKGSGGPTCLTRPLELLIQYRLFN' A
#
# COMPACT_ATOMS: atom_id res chain seq x y z
N LEU A 1 0.10 0.95 7.17
CA LEU A 1 0.50 1.91 8.23
C LEU A 1 0.99 1.10 9.42
N LYS A 2 2.07 1.54 10.06
CA LYS A 2 2.57 0.91 11.29
C LYS A 2 1.51 0.97 12.39
N GLY A 3 1.46 -0.04 13.26
CA GLY A 3 0.64 -0.01 14.48
C GLY A 3 -0.48 -1.04 14.57
N ASN A 4 -0.63 -1.95 13.58
CA ASN A 4 -1.60 -3.05 13.67
C ASN A 4 -0.90 -4.43 13.68
N PRO A 5 -0.44 -4.91 14.84
CA PRO A 5 0.30 -6.17 14.95
C PRO A 5 -0.54 -7.40 14.59
N VAL A 6 -1.86 -7.36 14.79
CA VAL A 6 -2.77 -8.46 14.44
C VAL A 6 -2.85 -8.61 12.92
N THR A 7 -3.06 -7.51 12.20
CA THR A 7 -3.12 -7.52 10.74
C THR A 7 -1.77 -7.93 10.14
N THR A 8 -0.66 -7.38 10.64
CA THR A 8 0.69 -7.76 10.19
C THR A 8 0.95 -9.26 10.35
N LYS A 9 0.58 -9.84 11.50
CA LYS A 9 0.73 -11.28 11.76
C LYS A 9 -0.11 -12.12 10.80
N ARG A 10 -1.39 -11.79 10.61
CA ARG A 10 -2.29 -12.53 9.73
C ARG A 10 -1.83 -12.50 8.27
N LEU A 11 -1.40 -11.34 7.78
CA LEU A 11 -0.89 -11.20 6.42
C LEU A 11 0.39 -12.02 6.19
N ARG A 12 1.33 -12.01 7.15
CA ARG A 12 2.53 -12.85 7.07
C ARG A 12 2.20 -14.35 7.09
N GLN A 13 1.23 -14.77 7.91
CA GLN A 13 0.78 -16.17 7.94
C GLN A 13 0.13 -16.62 6.63
N ALA A 14 -0.53 -15.70 5.91
CA ALA A 14 -1.06 -15.94 4.58
C ALA A 14 0.02 -15.97 3.47
N GLY A 15 1.30 -15.83 3.81
CA GLY A 15 2.42 -15.81 2.86
C GLY A 15 2.67 -14.45 2.21
N CYS A 16 2.03 -13.38 2.68
CA CYS A 16 2.26 -12.04 2.15
C CYS A 16 3.57 -11.45 2.69
N PHE A 17 4.30 -10.74 1.84
CA PHE A 17 5.37 -9.84 2.25
C PHE A 17 4.76 -8.55 2.82
N VAL A 18 5.10 -8.23 4.06
CA VAL A 18 4.51 -7.08 4.77
C VAL A 18 5.59 -6.05 5.10
N TYR A 19 5.43 -4.87 4.50
CA TYR A 19 6.20 -3.67 4.81
C TYR A 19 5.32 -2.66 5.55
N GLU A 20 5.86 -2.10 6.64
CA GLU A 20 5.14 -1.10 7.43
C GLU A 20 5.58 0.31 7.02
N LEU A 21 4.62 1.16 6.70
CA LEU A 21 4.83 2.58 6.39
C LEU A 21 4.59 3.42 7.68
N PRO A 22 5.56 4.22 8.15
CA PRO A 22 5.31 5.26 9.16
C PRO A 22 4.36 6.31 8.57
N GLY A 23 3.24 6.55 9.25
CA GLY A 23 2.11 7.32 8.72
C GLY A 23 2.05 8.77 9.15
N GLU A 24 2.90 9.18 10.09
CA GLU A 24 2.78 10.39 10.91
C GLU A 24 2.75 11.66 10.07
N GLU A 25 3.60 11.73 9.04
CA GLU A 25 3.76 12.96 8.25
C GLU A 25 2.88 13.00 7.01
N ILE A 26 2.58 11.86 6.39
CA ILE A 26 1.95 11.81 5.06
C ILE A 26 0.57 11.17 5.03
N ALA A 27 0.29 10.20 5.91
CA ALA A 27 -0.93 9.39 5.86
C ALA A 27 -1.96 9.81 6.92
N PHE A 28 -1.52 10.34 8.06
CA PHE A 28 -2.42 10.88 9.09
C PHE A 28 -2.78 12.35 8.82
N LYS A 29 -1.81 13.16 8.35
CA LYS A 29 -2.05 14.57 7.99
C LYS A 29 -2.75 14.73 6.64
N GLY A 30 -2.42 13.88 5.67
CA GLY A 30 -3.18 13.65 4.45
C GLY A 30 -3.79 12.26 4.53
N SER A 31 -5.09 12.15 4.78
CA SER A 31 -5.87 10.93 5.13
C SER A 31 -5.84 9.74 4.14
N GLY A 32 -4.85 9.67 3.26
CA GLY A 32 -4.66 8.60 2.29
C GLY A 32 -3.85 7.43 2.86
N GLY A 33 -4.36 6.22 2.63
CA GLY A 33 -3.57 5.00 2.79
C GLY A 33 -2.50 4.87 1.70
N PRO A 34 -1.57 3.90 1.83
CA PRO A 34 -0.49 3.71 0.86
C PRO A 34 -0.99 3.56 -0.59
N THR A 35 -2.14 2.91 -0.81
CA THR A 35 -2.72 2.80 -2.16
C THR A 35 -3.12 4.16 -2.73
N CYS A 36 -3.73 5.04 -1.93
CA CYS A 36 -4.12 6.39 -2.37
C CYS A 36 -2.91 7.29 -2.65
N LEU A 37 -1.77 7.02 -2.01
CA LEU A 37 -0.51 7.76 -2.16
C LEU A 37 0.32 7.26 -3.35
N THR A 38 -0.10 6.20 -4.02
CA THR A 38 0.65 5.59 -5.13
C THR A 38 -0.18 5.56 -6.41
N ARG A 39 0.49 5.73 -7.55
CA ARG A 39 -0.10 5.55 -8.88
C ARG A 39 0.80 4.58 -9.69
N PRO A 40 0.45 3.31 -9.84
CA PRO A 40 1.23 2.38 -10.63
C PRO A 40 1.23 2.79 -12.12
N LEU A 41 2.43 3.01 -12.68
CA LEU A 41 2.57 3.47 -14.07
C LEU A 41 2.43 2.33 -15.09
N GLU A 42 2.90 1.13 -14.75
CA GLU A 42 2.81 -0.04 -15.65
C GLU A 42 1.36 -0.42 -15.98
N LEU A 43 0.43 -0.24 -15.03
CA LEU A 43 -1.01 -0.47 -15.28
C LEU A 43 -1.54 0.44 -16.40
N LEU A 44 -1.03 1.66 -16.52
CA LEU A 44 -1.42 2.59 -17.58
C LEU A 44 -0.80 2.22 -18.93
N ILE A 45 0.46 1.77 -18.94
CA ILE A 45 1.17 1.40 -20.17
C ILE A 45 0.52 0.16 -20.78
N GLN A 46 0.22 -0.87 -19.99
CA GLN A 46 -0.50 -2.06 -20.44
C GLN A 46 -1.87 -1.67 -21.03
N TYR A 47 -2.65 -0.83 -20.32
CA TYR A 47 -3.97 -0.39 -20.81
C TYR A 47 -3.89 0.37 -22.14
N ARG A 48 -2.81 1.12 -22.38
CA ARG A 48 -2.59 1.89 -23.62
C ARG A 48 -2.06 1.05 -24.79
N LEU A 49 -1.51 -0.13 -24.52
CA LEU A 49 -1.06 -1.08 -25.55
C LEU A 49 -2.17 -2.04 -25.98
N PHE A 50 -3.22 -2.20 -25.16
CA PHE A 50 -4.39 -3.04 -25.44
C PHE A 50 -5.65 -2.26 -25.85
N ASN A 51 -5.56 -0.95 -26.07
CA ASN A 51 -6.56 -0.11 -26.77
C ASN A 51 -5.93 0.47 -28.03
#